data_AF-A0A4D9DLD8-F1
#
_entry.id   AF-A0A4D9DLD8-F1
#
_cell.length_a   1.000
_cell.length_b   1.000
_cell.length_c   1.000
_cell.angle_alpha   90.00
_cell.angle_beta   90.00
_cell.angle_gamma   90.00
#
_symmetry.space_group_name_H-M   'P 1'
#
loop_
_entity.id
_entity.type
_entity.pdbx_description
1 polymer ?
#
loop_
_entity_poly.entity_id
_entity_poly.type
_entity_poly.pdbx_seq_one_letter_code
_entity_poly.pdbx_strand_id
1 'polypeptide(L)'
;MPTLYLSPHPDNFQNQRVLIAARYAPTLPEVVELPEQGLPLQPPAASCPLPKLPALESRPGVWVSGPAAVAHLLCPERLRGQGPAGGALVQQWLRTYLVAEAVTLADVTVACALLLPYKYVLDPPSRAPYPNVTRWFLTCVNQPQFQAVLGPVKLCEQARGGDAPKPKTQDVTGPMPDAYSPQYVEAAWYPWWESQGFFKPEYGRQRVSEPNPKGLFMMCIPPPNVTGSLHLGHALTNAIQDALTRW
;
A
#
# COMPACT_ATOMS: atom_id res chain seq x y z
N MET A 1 -12.11 9.19 35.99
CA MET A 1 -12.63 9.18 34.61
C MET A 1 -11.45 8.97 33.68
N PRO A 2 -11.61 8.34 32.50
CA PRO A 2 -10.51 8.20 31.57
C PRO A 2 -10.14 9.57 30.98
N THR A 3 -8.84 9.82 30.79
CA THR A 3 -8.33 11.10 30.29
C THR A 3 -7.64 10.90 28.95
N LEU A 4 -8.10 11.63 27.93
CA LEU A 4 -7.64 11.59 26.55
C LEU A 4 -6.73 12.78 26.26
N TYR A 5 -5.47 12.50 25.95
CA TYR A 5 -4.45 13.49 25.62
C TYR A 5 -4.28 13.59 24.10
N LEU A 6 -4.36 14.82 23.58
CA LEU A 6 -4.34 15.12 22.15
C LEU A 6 -3.19 16.06 21.78
N SER A 7 -2.73 15.96 20.53
CA SER A 7 -1.76 16.92 19.99
C SER A 7 -2.44 18.26 19.65
N PRO A 8 -1.72 19.40 19.71
CA PRO A 8 -2.29 20.76 19.57
C PRO A 8 -2.85 21.18 18.20
N HIS A 9 -3.07 20.28 17.25
CA HIS A 9 -3.43 20.67 15.88
C HIS A 9 -4.95 20.45 15.62
N PRO A 10 -5.71 21.49 15.22
CA PRO A 10 -7.17 21.42 15.08
C PRO A 10 -7.61 20.43 13.98
N ASP A 11 -6.86 20.35 12.88
CA ASP A 11 -7.15 19.41 11.79
C ASP A 11 -6.38 18.09 11.89
N ASN A 12 -5.89 17.70 13.07
CA ASN A 12 -5.23 16.42 13.21
C ASN A 12 -6.24 15.27 13.06
N PHE A 13 -6.22 14.59 11.92
CA PHE A 13 -7.09 13.46 11.63
C PHE A 13 -7.00 12.32 12.67
N GLN A 14 -5.84 12.15 13.32
CA GLN A 14 -5.65 11.18 14.39
C GLN A 14 -6.45 11.56 15.65
N ASN A 15 -6.49 12.86 15.99
CA ASN A 15 -7.32 13.40 17.06
C ASN A 15 -8.81 13.27 16.69
N GLN A 16 -9.18 13.65 15.47
CA GLN A 16 -10.58 13.56 14.99
C GLN A 16 -11.11 12.13 15.10
N ARG A 17 -10.32 11.11 14.73
CA ARG A 17 -10.70 9.70 14.86
C ARG A 17 -11.08 9.34 16.31
N VAL A 18 -10.24 9.69 17.28
CA VAL A 18 -10.48 9.34 18.68
C VAL A 18 -11.60 10.18 19.31
N LEU A 19 -11.74 11.44 18.90
CA LEU A 19 -12.83 12.32 19.34
C LEU A 19 -14.20 11.85 18.83
N ILE A 20 -14.28 11.40 17.57
CA ILE A 20 -15.51 10.81 17.02
C ILE A 20 -15.83 9.51 17.74
N ALA A 21 -14.84 8.63 17.97
CA ALA A 21 -15.04 7.40 18.74
C ALA A 21 -15.53 7.68 20.17
N ALA A 22 -14.98 8.70 20.84
CA ALA A 22 -15.39 9.13 22.18
C ALA A 22 -16.87 9.52 22.26
N ARG A 23 -17.46 10.07 21.18
CA ARG A 23 -18.90 10.43 21.15
C ARG A 23 -19.83 9.23 21.22
N TYR A 24 -19.36 8.04 20.86
CA TYR A 24 -20.12 6.81 20.97
C TYR A 24 -19.84 6.04 22.28
N ALA A 25 -18.86 6.47 23.07
CA ALA A 25 -18.47 5.82 24.30
C ALA A 25 -19.58 5.92 25.37
N PRO A 26 -19.70 4.93 26.28
CA PRO A 26 -20.67 5.00 27.37
C PRO A 26 -20.45 6.19 28.32
N THR A 27 -19.21 6.65 28.41
CA THR A 27 -18.82 7.79 29.24
C THR A 27 -17.80 8.60 28.46
N LEU A 28 -18.03 9.91 28.36
CA LEU A 28 -17.11 10.80 27.66
C LEU A 28 -15.80 10.91 28.47
N PRO A 29 -14.62 10.68 27.88
CA PRO A 29 -13.36 10.95 28.54
C PRO A 29 -13.17 12.45 28.75
N GLU A 30 -12.40 12.82 29.77
CA GLU A 30 -11.87 14.16 29.90
C GLU A 30 -10.84 14.38 28.77
N VAL A 31 -10.90 15.52 28.07
CA VAL A 31 -10.02 15.81 26.94
C VAL A 31 -9.01 16.86 27.36
N VAL A 32 -7.72 16.55 27.20
CA VAL A 32 -6.60 17.45 27.47
C VAL A 32 -5.84 17.66 26.18
N GLU A 33 -5.92 18.86 25.63
CA GLU A 33 -5.08 19.29 24.52
C GLU A 33 -3.73 19.79 25.07
N LEU A 34 -2.65 19.20 24.57
CA LEU A 34 -1.31 19.60 24.99
C LEU A 34 -0.86 20.84 24.19
N PRO A 35 -0.09 21.75 24.81
CA PRO A 35 0.40 22.96 24.13
C PRO A 35 1.33 22.65 22.96
N GLU A 36 1.39 23.55 21.97
CA GLU A 36 2.37 23.51 20.86
C GLU A 36 3.81 23.43 21.40
N GLN A 37 4.66 22.63 20.74
CA GLN A 37 5.98 22.22 21.24
C GLN A 37 6.83 23.41 21.73
N GLY A 38 7.21 23.39 23.02
CA GLY A 38 8.05 24.42 23.64
C GLY A 38 7.98 24.46 25.17
N LEU A 39 6.94 23.90 25.80
CA LEU A 39 6.86 23.72 27.25
C LEU A 39 7.12 22.27 27.67
N PRO A 40 7.80 22.03 28.81
CA PRO A 40 8.03 20.68 29.32
C PRO A 40 6.69 19.98 29.63
N LEU A 41 6.50 18.79 29.05
CA LEU A 41 5.39 17.89 29.30
C LEU A 41 5.49 17.36 30.73
N GLN A 42 4.90 18.04 31.70
CA GLN A 42 4.58 17.42 32.98
C GLN A 42 3.14 16.90 32.92
N PRO A 43 2.90 15.58 32.96
CA PRO A 43 1.56 15.07 33.16
C PRO A 43 1.02 15.57 34.52
N PRO A 44 -0.29 15.78 34.66
CA PRO A 44 -0.88 16.05 35.97
C PRO A 44 -0.80 14.76 36.78
N ALA A 45 0.23 14.70 37.64
CA ALA A 45 0.57 13.61 38.56
C ALA A 45 1.10 12.28 37.94
N ALA A 46 2.25 11.84 38.47
CA ALA A 46 2.85 10.48 38.43
C ALA A 46 3.76 10.02 37.26
N SER A 47 5.06 9.92 37.58
CA SER A 47 6.00 8.80 37.32
C SER A 47 6.36 8.30 35.91
N CYS A 48 5.67 8.66 34.81
CA CYS A 48 5.96 8.08 33.50
C CYS A 48 5.96 9.13 32.37
N PRO A 49 6.88 9.06 31.39
CA PRO A 49 6.81 9.93 30.21
C PRO A 49 5.50 9.70 29.44
N LEU A 50 4.93 10.79 28.92
CA LEU A 50 3.69 10.76 28.16
C LEU A 50 3.86 9.85 26.92
N PRO A 51 2.99 8.85 26.71
CA PRO A 51 3.05 8.00 25.52
C PRO A 51 2.80 8.78 24.23
N LYS A 52 3.07 8.12 23.09
CA LYS A 52 2.79 8.69 21.77
C LYS A 52 1.31 9.07 21.64
N LEU A 53 1.07 10.33 21.26
CA LEU A 53 -0.27 10.88 21.09
C LEU A 53 -0.94 10.36 19.80
N PRO A 54 -2.30 10.32 19.76
CA PRO A 54 -3.18 10.50 20.90
C PRO A 54 -3.07 9.33 21.90
N ALA A 55 -3.20 9.65 23.19
CA ALA A 55 -3.03 8.70 24.28
C ALA A 55 -4.20 8.78 25.26
N LEU A 56 -4.67 7.63 25.75
CA LEU A 56 -5.74 7.52 26.74
C LEU A 56 -5.17 6.91 28.02
N GLU A 57 -5.31 7.62 29.13
CA GLU A 57 -5.18 7.04 30.45
C GLU A 57 -6.54 6.45 30.85
N SER A 58 -6.66 5.12 30.76
CA SER A 58 -7.93 4.43 31.02
C SER A 58 -8.25 4.36 32.52
N ARG A 59 -7.20 4.21 33.33
CA ARG A 59 -7.16 4.17 34.80
C ARG A 59 -5.78 4.70 35.21
N PRO A 60 -5.60 5.16 36.47
CA PRO A 60 -4.32 5.67 36.94
C PRO A 60 -3.16 4.73 36.60
N GLY A 61 -2.22 5.19 35.76
CA GLY A 61 -1.05 4.43 35.32
C GLY A 61 -1.28 3.39 34.19
N VAL A 62 -2.50 3.21 33.70
CA VAL A 62 -2.83 2.28 32.59
C VAL A 62 -3.06 3.05 31.30
N TRP A 63 -2.04 3.04 30.44
CA TRP A 63 -1.97 3.81 29.21
C TRP A 63 -2.30 3.00 27.97
N VAL A 64 -3.06 3.60 27.06
CA VAL A 64 -3.24 3.12 25.69
C VAL A 64 -2.84 4.24 24.74
N SER A 65 -1.88 3.97 23.86
CA SER A 65 -1.35 4.95 22.91
C SER A 65 -1.68 4.56 21.48
N GLY A 66 -1.87 5.57 20.64
CA GLY A 66 -2.06 5.37 19.21
C GLY A 66 -3.54 5.47 18.80
N PRO A 67 -3.82 6.12 17.67
CA PRO A 67 -5.18 6.55 17.37
C PRO A 67 -6.15 5.39 17.10
N ALA A 68 -5.66 4.22 16.68
CA ALA A 68 -6.49 3.05 16.39
C ALA A 68 -6.87 2.30 17.68
N ALA A 69 -5.87 2.08 18.56
CA ALA A 69 -6.06 1.40 19.84
C ALA A 69 -6.94 2.24 20.78
N VAL A 70 -6.70 3.55 20.85
CA VAL A 70 -7.52 4.48 21.64
C VAL A 70 -8.95 4.52 21.12
N ALA A 71 -9.16 4.66 19.80
CA ALA A 71 -10.50 4.65 19.22
C ALA A 71 -11.22 3.31 19.46
N HIS A 72 -10.51 2.19 19.30
CA HIS A 72 -11.07 0.87 19.57
C HIS A 72 -11.52 0.75 21.03
N LEU A 73 -10.70 1.20 21.99
CA LEU A 73 -11.02 1.14 23.41
C LEU A 73 -12.20 2.06 23.80
N LEU A 74 -12.31 3.23 23.19
CA LEU A 74 -13.43 4.16 23.44
C LEU A 74 -14.74 3.68 22.79
N CYS A 75 -14.67 3.01 21.64
CA CYS A 75 -15.85 2.54 20.93
C CYS A 75 -16.60 1.45 21.72
N PRO A 76 -17.94 1.50 21.78
CA PRO A 76 -18.77 0.42 22.34
C PRO A 76 -18.71 -0.83 21.45
N GLU A 77 -19.04 -1.98 22.02
CA GLU A 77 -18.93 -3.30 21.36
C GLU A 77 -19.67 -3.37 20.01
N ARG A 78 -20.84 -2.71 19.90
CA ARG A 78 -21.58 -2.62 18.62
C ARG A 78 -20.77 -2.03 17.46
N LEU A 79 -19.82 -1.13 17.72
CA LEU A 79 -18.95 -0.50 16.71
C LEU A 79 -17.63 -1.25 16.50
N ARG A 80 -17.32 -2.23 17.36
CA ARG A 80 -16.14 -3.09 17.23
C ARG A 80 -16.39 -4.29 16.33
N GLY A 81 -17.64 -4.52 15.93
CA GLY A 81 -18.08 -5.71 15.18
C GLY A 81 -18.65 -6.78 16.13
N GLN A 82 -19.73 -7.43 15.72
CA GLN A 82 -20.38 -8.46 16.53
C GLN A 82 -19.64 -9.79 16.42
N GLY A 83 -19.30 -10.36 17.57
CA GLY A 83 -18.60 -11.64 17.68
C GLY A 83 -17.16 -11.62 17.13
N PRO A 84 -16.46 -12.77 17.19
CA PRO A 84 -15.05 -12.85 16.79
C PRO A 84 -14.79 -12.49 15.32
N ALA A 85 -15.67 -12.92 14.41
CA ALA A 85 -15.55 -12.65 12.98
C ALA A 85 -15.80 -11.18 12.64
N GLY A 86 -16.85 -10.57 13.22
CA GLY A 86 -17.12 -9.14 13.05
C GLY A 86 -15.99 -8.28 13.61
N GLY A 87 -15.44 -8.66 14.76
CA GLY A 87 -14.25 -8.03 15.37
C GLY A 87 -13.03 -8.05 14.46
N ALA A 88 -12.74 -9.21 13.85
CA ALA A 88 -11.63 -9.36 12.91
C ALA A 88 -11.81 -8.49 11.65
N LEU A 89 -13.03 -8.42 11.10
CA LEU A 89 -13.33 -7.58 9.94
C LEU A 89 -13.16 -6.09 10.24
N VAL A 90 -13.53 -5.62 11.42
CA VAL A 90 -13.28 -4.21 11.80
C VAL A 90 -11.78 -3.96 11.96
N GLN A 91 -11.04 -4.88 12.59
CA GLN A 91 -9.58 -4.76 12.74
C GLN A 91 -8.82 -4.76 11.41
N GLN A 92 -9.33 -5.47 10.39
CA GLN A 92 -8.78 -5.47 9.03
C GLN A 92 -8.69 -4.05 8.44
N TRP A 93 -9.66 -3.18 8.75
CA TRP A 93 -9.77 -1.85 8.15
C TRP A 93 -9.14 -0.73 8.98
N LEU A 94 -8.60 -1.02 10.17
CA LEU A 94 -8.02 0.01 11.04
C LEU A 94 -6.60 0.45 10.61
N ARG A 95 -5.93 -0.29 9.70
CA ARG A 95 -4.55 0.00 9.28
C ARG A 95 -4.48 1.01 8.13
N THR A 96 -3.77 2.12 8.38
CA THR A 96 -3.57 3.20 7.40
C THR A 96 -2.40 2.90 6.45
N TYR A 97 -1.38 2.20 6.96
CA TYR A 97 -0.15 1.81 6.27
C TYR A 97 0.01 0.28 6.30
N LEU A 98 0.93 -0.26 5.50
CA LEU A 98 1.14 -1.71 5.41
C LEU A 98 1.57 -2.32 6.75
N VAL A 99 2.36 -1.58 7.53
CA VAL A 99 2.79 -2.00 8.87
C VAL A 99 2.45 -0.90 9.88
N ALA A 100 1.56 -1.22 10.82
CA ALA A 100 1.12 -0.32 11.89
C ALA A 100 0.51 1.01 11.38
N GLU A 101 0.69 2.10 12.13
CA GLU A 101 0.03 3.40 11.93
C GLU A 101 0.99 4.50 11.43
N ALA A 102 2.13 4.14 10.84
CA ALA A 102 3.10 5.09 10.26
C ALA A 102 3.74 4.53 8.99
N VAL A 103 4.29 5.40 8.14
CA VAL A 103 5.08 4.99 6.98
C VAL A 103 6.27 4.17 7.46
N THR A 104 6.41 2.96 6.93
CA THR A 104 7.55 2.09 7.16
C THR A 104 8.30 1.83 5.86
N LEU A 105 9.43 1.12 5.95
CA LEU A 105 10.14 0.67 4.76
C LEU A 105 9.24 -0.20 3.86
N ALA A 106 8.31 -0.97 4.42
CA ALA A 106 7.34 -1.75 3.64
C ALA A 106 6.50 -0.83 2.75
N ASP A 107 6.03 0.31 3.27
CA ASP A 107 5.25 1.28 2.50
C ASP A 107 6.06 1.91 1.37
N VAL A 108 7.30 2.31 1.67
CA VAL A 108 8.23 2.86 0.67
C VAL A 108 8.48 1.87 -0.45
N THR A 109 8.81 0.64 -0.11
CA THR A 109 9.11 -0.42 -1.08
C THR A 109 7.93 -0.74 -1.97
N VAL A 110 6.74 -0.95 -1.41
CA VAL A 110 5.56 -1.33 -2.19
C VAL A 110 5.01 -0.15 -2.99
N ALA A 111 5.04 1.08 -2.44
CA ALA A 111 4.61 2.27 -3.18
C ALA A 111 5.54 2.55 -4.38
N CYS A 112 6.86 2.39 -4.21
CA CYS A 112 7.81 2.49 -5.33
C CYS A 112 7.54 1.43 -6.41
N ALA A 113 7.25 0.18 -6.03
CA ALA A 113 6.94 -0.88 -6.99
C ALA A 113 5.66 -0.62 -7.80
N LEU A 114 4.65 -0.01 -7.17
CA LEU A 114 3.37 0.31 -7.81
C LEU A 114 3.36 1.64 -8.58
N LEU A 115 4.43 2.44 -8.51
CA LEU A 115 4.50 3.76 -9.13
C LEU A 115 4.26 3.71 -10.64
N LEU A 116 4.95 2.80 -11.36
CA LEU A 116 4.84 2.69 -12.81
C LEU A 116 3.46 2.16 -13.26
N PRO A 117 2.91 1.09 -12.64
CA PRO A 117 1.52 0.69 -12.89
C PRO A 117 0.54 1.86 -12.74
N TYR A 118 0.60 2.63 -11.64
CA TYR A 118 -0.32 3.76 -11.43
C TYR A 118 -0.10 4.93 -12.40
N LYS A 119 1.13 5.13 -12.89
CA LYS A 119 1.43 6.19 -13.87
C LYS A 119 1.00 5.85 -15.30
N TYR A 120 1.09 4.58 -15.71
CA TYR A 120 1.03 4.24 -17.14
C TYR A 120 -0.01 3.18 -17.53
N VAL A 121 -0.47 2.35 -16.59
CA VAL A 121 -1.27 1.15 -16.92
C VAL A 121 -2.63 1.14 -16.23
N LEU A 122 -2.66 1.44 -14.93
CA LEU A 122 -3.86 1.37 -14.10
C LEU A 122 -4.73 2.61 -14.32
N ASP A 123 -5.44 2.65 -15.42
CA ASP A 123 -6.47 3.66 -15.72
C ASP A 123 -7.69 3.52 -14.77
N PRO A 124 -8.63 4.48 -14.75
CA PRO A 124 -9.74 4.49 -13.80
C PRO A 124 -10.56 3.18 -13.75
N PRO A 125 -10.94 2.55 -14.89
CA PRO A 125 -11.62 1.26 -14.89
C PRO A 125 -10.78 0.14 -14.25
N SER A 126 -9.48 0.09 -14.54
CA SER A 126 -8.59 -0.97 -14.07
C SER A 126 -8.33 -0.90 -12.56
N ARG A 127 -8.31 0.30 -11.97
CA ARG A 127 -8.10 0.49 -10.53
C ARG A 127 -9.39 0.56 -9.69
N ALA A 128 -10.56 0.67 -10.33
CA ALA A 128 -11.86 0.71 -9.66
C ALA A 128 -12.11 -0.45 -8.67
N PRO A 129 -11.68 -1.70 -8.94
CA PRO A 129 -11.86 -2.81 -7.99
C PRO A 129 -10.97 -2.71 -6.74
N TYR A 130 -9.96 -1.84 -6.74
CA TYR A 130 -8.94 -1.74 -5.68
C TYR A 130 -8.93 -0.36 -5.01
N PRO A 131 -10.06 0.11 -4.44
CA PRO A 131 -10.18 1.46 -3.88
C PRO A 131 -9.22 1.67 -2.70
N ASN A 132 -8.98 0.63 -1.90
CA ASN A 132 -8.12 0.70 -0.72
C ASN A 132 -6.64 0.78 -1.08
N VAL A 133 -6.21 0.04 -2.10
CA VAL A 133 -4.83 0.09 -2.61
C VAL A 133 -4.58 1.46 -3.23
N THR A 134 -5.54 1.97 -4.02
CA THR A 134 -5.45 3.31 -4.63
C THR A 134 -5.37 4.39 -3.56
N ARG A 135 -6.21 4.32 -2.52
CA ARG A 135 -6.21 5.24 -1.38
C ARG A 135 -4.86 5.23 -0.64
N TRP A 136 -4.37 4.04 -0.27
CA TRP A 136 -3.10 3.89 0.44
C TRP A 136 -1.91 4.37 -0.40
N PHE A 137 -1.86 4.03 -1.69
CA PHE A 137 -0.82 4.48 -2.62
C PHE A 137 -0.79 6.00 -2.70
N LEU A 138 -1.95 6.63 -2.92
CA LEU A 138 -2.09 8.09 -2.93
C LEU A 138 -1.70 8.73 -1.59
N THR A 139 -1.99 8.07 -0.47
CA THR A 139 -1.58 8.53 0.86
C THR A 139 -0.06 8.52 1.00
N CYS A 140 0.63 7.52 0.44
CA CYS A 140 2.09 7.43 0.48
C CYS A 140 2.76 8.44 -0.45
N VAL A 141 2.39 8.48 -1.74
CA VAL A 141 3.08 9.33 -2.72
C VAL A 141 2.86 10.82 -2.53
N ASN A 142 1.83 11.22 -1.77
CA ASN A 142 1.57 12.61 -1.40
C ASN A 142 2.23 13.03 -0.08
N GLN A 143 2.98 12.15 0.60
CA GLN A 143 3.79 12.57 1.74
C GLN A 143 4.91 13.51 1.28
N PRO A 144 5.27 14.54 2.06
CA PRO A 144 6.34 15.49 1.70
C PRO A 144 7.67 14.80 1.34
N GLN A 145 8.01 13.73 2.05
CA GLN A 145 9.24 12.95 1.83
C GLN A 145 9.23 12.21 0.49
N PHE A 146 8.07 11.71 0.06
CA PHE A 146 7.91 11.08 -1.25
C PHE A 146 7.93 12.12 -2.36
N GLN A 147 7.20 13.23 -2.19
CA GLN A 147 7.16 14.31 -3.18
C GLN A 147 8.52 14.98 -3.40
N ALA A 148 9.36 15.08 -2.37
CA ALA A 148 10.73 15.58 -2.50
C ALA A 148 11.59 14.77 -3.49
N VAL A 149 11.26 13.49 -3.72
CA VAL A 149 11.99 12.60 -4.64
C VAL A 149 11.23 12.36 -5.94
N LEU A 150 9.93 12.06 -5.85
CA LEU A 150 9.09 11.64 -6.98
C LEU A 150 8.50 12.83 -7.77
N GLY A 151 8.45 14.01 -7.15
CA GLY A 151 7.64 15.13 -7.61
C GLY A 151 6.13 14.83 -7.59
N PRO A 152 5.32 15.70 -8.20
CA PRO A 152 3.88 15.47 -8.36
C PRO A 152 3.59 14.21 -9.18
N VAL A 153 2.86 13.26 -8.60
CA VAL A 153 2.51 11.99 -9.26
C VAL A 153 1.15 12.12 -9.96
N LYS A 154 1.16 12.19 -11.30
CA LYS A 154 -0.05 12.10 -12.12
C LYS A 154 -0.43 10.63 -12.38
N LEU A 155 -1.68 10.26 -12.10
CA LEU A 155 -2.18 8.91 -12.38
C LEU A 155 -2.54 8.73 -13.86
N CYS A 156 -2.48 7.48 -14.34
CA CYS A 156 -2.92 7.08 -15.66
C CYS A 156 -4.42 7.40 -15.87
N GLU A 157 -4.76 8.10 -16.97
CA GLU A 157 -6.15 8.38 -17.36
C GLU A 157 -6.67 7.38 -18.38
N GLN A 158 -5.78 6.88 -19.25
CA GLN A 158 -6.09 5.87 -20.26
C GLN A 158 -4.87 4.98 -20.47
N ALA A 159 -5.06 3.67 -20.36
CA ALA A 159 -4.00 2.71 -20.62
C ALA A 159 -3.59 2.81 -22.09
N ARG A 160 -2.29 2.88 -22.38
CA ARG A 160 -1.80 2.83 -23.77
C ARG A 160 -2.08 1.44 -24.35
N GLY A 161 -3.23 1.28 -25.00
CA GLY A 161 -3.48 0.19 -25.94
C GLY A 161 -2.80 0.54 -27.25
N GLY A 162 -1.71 -0.14 -27.58
CA GLY A 162 -1.03 0.04 -28.86
C GLY A 162 -1.85 -0.56 -30.00
N ASP A 163 -2.45 0.28 -30.84
CA ASP A 163 -2.81 -0.11 -32.20
C ASP A 163 -1.52 -0.09 -33.04
N ALA A 164 -0.82 -1.22 -33.08
CA ALA A 164 0.40 -1.38 -33.87
C ALA A 164 0.09 -1.72 -35.34
N PRO A 165 0.76 -1.08 -36.32
CA PRO A 165 0.66 -1.47 -37.73
C PRO A 165 1.24 -2.88 -37.96
N LYS A 166 0.69 -3.62 -38.92
CA LYS A 166 1.08 -5.01 -39.22
C LYS A 166 2.59 -5.11 -39.56
N PRO A 167 3.35 -6.06 -38.99
CA PRO A 167 4.80 -6.12 -39.14
C PRO A 167 5.21 -6.94 -40.37
N LYS A 168 6.29 -6.52 -41.03
CA LYS A 168 7.06 -7.32 -42.00
C LYS A 168 8.20 -8.01 -41.26
N THR A 169 8.36 -9.32 -41.42
CA THR A 169 9.49 -10.10 -40.90
C THR A 169 10.81 -9.65 -41.55
N GLN A 170 11.87 -9.48 -40.74
CA GLN A 170 13.20 -9.07 -41.22
C GLN A 170 14.07 -10.28 -41.62
N ASP A 171 14.97 -10.07 -42.58
CA ASP A 171 15.93 -11.04 -43.10
C ASP A 171 17.11 -11.23 -42.11
N VAL A 172 17.39 -12.48 -41.73
CA VAL A 172 18.38 -12.86 -40.70
C VAL A 172 19.69 -13.38 -41.28
N THR A 173 19.93 -13.18 -42.58
CA THR A 173 21.10 -13.72 -43.30
C THR A 173 22.42 -12.95 -43.08
N GLY A 174 22.42 -11.86 -42.30
CA GLY A 174 23.61 -11.05 -42.00
C GLY A 174 24.44 -11.55 -40.79
N PRO A 175 25.70 -11.09 -40.65
CA PRO A 175 26.54 -11.41 -39.50
C PRO A 175 25.94 -10.86 -38.20
N MET A 176 25.93 -11.68 -37.15
CA MET A 176 25.34 -11.33 -35.85
C MET A 176 26.28 -10.36 -35.09
N PRO A 177 25.76 -9.30 -34.45
CA PRO A 177 26.57 -8.39 -33.64
C PRO A 177 27.22 -9.09 -32.44
N ASP A 178 28.39 -8.61 -32.02
CA ASP A 178 29.14 -9.16 -30.88
C ASP A 178 28.41 -9.02 -29.53
N ALA A 179 27.40 -8.16 -29.45
CA ALA A 179 26.61 -7.94 -28.23
C ALA A 179 25.12 -7.72 -28.54
N TYR A 180 24.27 -8.20 -27.62
CA TYR A 180 22.83 -7.98 -27.68
C TYR A 180 22.50 -6.51 -27.43
N SER A 181 21.80 -5.87 -28.37
CA SER A 181 21.23 -4.52 -28.22
C SER A 181 19.71 -4.62 -28.09
N PRO A 182 19.14 -4.48 -26.87
CA PRO A 182 17.69 -4.52 -26.66
C PRO A 182 16.97 -3.48 -27.52
N GLN A 183 17.54 -2.28 -27.64
CA GLN A 183 16.96 -1.17 -28.40
C GLN A 183 16.75 -1.52 -29.87
N TYR A 184 17.75 -2.17 -30.49
CA TYR A 184 17.67 -2.58 -31.89
C TYR A 184 16.71 -3.76 -32.10
N VAL A 185 16.82 -4.79 -31.25
CA VAL A 185 16.03 -6.01 -31.37
C VAL A 185 14.55 -5.73 -31.06
N GLU A 186 14.25 -5.04 -29.97
CA GLU A 186 12.88 -4.72 -29.60
C GLU A 186 12.25 -3.77 -30.63
N ALA A 187 12.97 -2.76 -31.14
CA ALA A 187 12.42 -1.89 -32.19
C ALA A 187 11.94 -2.67 -33.44
N ALA A 188 12.61 -3.77 -33.78
CA ALA A 188 12.25 -4.61 -34.92
C ALA A 188 11.11 -5.60 -34.62
N TRP A 189 11.13 -6.22 -33.44
CA TRP A 189 10.28 -7.38 -33.12
C TRP A 189 9.06 -7.05 -32.27
N TYR A 190 9.13 -5.99 -31.48
CA TYR A 190 8.09 -5.65 -30.50
C TYR A 190 6.71 -5.44 -31.14
N PRO A 191 6.56 -4.71 -32.27
CA PRO A 191 5.28 -4.60 -32.96
C PRO A 191 4.75 -5.96 -33.44
N TRP A 192 5.63 -6.88 -33.81
CA TRP A 192 5.24 -8.23 -34.20
C TRP A 192 4.78 -9.05 -33.01
N TRP A 193 5.51 -9.06 -31.91
CA TRP A 193 5.10 -9.74 -30.68
C TRP A 193 3.77 -9.21 -30.15
N GLU A 194 3.55 -7.89 -30.19
CA GLU A 194 2.26 -7.27 -29.87
C GLU A 194 1.15 -7.75 -30.81
N SER A 195 1.40 -7.77 -32.12
CA SER A 195 0.40 -8.23 -33.12
C SER A 195 0.03 -9.71 -32.97
N GLN A 196 1.00 -10.55 -32.57
CA GLN A 196 0.77 -11.97 -32.29
C GLN A 196 0.09 -12.19 -30.93
N GLY A 197 -0.04 -11.14 -30.12
CA GLY A 197 -0.66 -11.23 -28.81
C GLY A 197 0.19 -11.96 -27.78
N PHE A 198 1.51 -12.08 -27.97
CA PHE A 198 2.37 -12.80 -27.01
C PHE A 198 2.46 -12.12 -25.64
N PHE A 199 2.13 -10.84 -25.56
CA PHE A 199 1.98 -10.12 -24.29
C PHE A 199 0.61 -10.30 -23.64
N LYS A 200 -0.35 -10.93 -24.34
CA LYS A 200 -1.68 -11.20 -23.79
C LYS A 200 -1.62 -12.48 -22.96
N PRO A 201 -2.13 -12.46 -21.72
CA PRO A 201 -2.20 -13.66 -20.90
C PRO A 201 -3.13 -14.70 -21.54
N GLU A 202 -2.61 -15.90 -21.79
CA GLU A 202 -3.40 -17.04 -22.24
C GLU A 202 -4.07 -17.70 -21.05
N TYR A 203 -5.35 -17.43 -20.83
CA TYR A 203 -6.04 -17.99 -19.66
C TYR A 203 -6.41 -19.46 -19.83
N GLY A 204 -6.46 -20.01 -21.05
CA GLY A 204 -6.83 -21.41 -21.31
C GLY A 204 -8.26 -21.78 -20.85
N ARG A 205 -9.08 -20.79 -20.50
CA ARG A 205 -10.45 -20.89 -19.96
C ARG A 205 -11.22 -19.62 -20.32
N GLN A 206 -12.55 -19.68 -20.33
CA GLN A 206 -13.39 -18.56 -20.74
C GLN A 206 -13.49 -17.47 -19.66
N ARG A 207 -13.33 -17.86 -18.38
CA ARG A 207 -13.32 -16.92 -17.25
C ARG A 207 -12.18 -17.24 -16.29
N VAL A 208 -11.54 -16.20 -15.75
CA VAL A 208 -10.43 -16.34 -14.79
C VAL A 208 -10.87 -17.07 -13.51
N SER A 209 -12.14 -16.94 -13.14
CA SER A 209 -12.75 -17.61 -11.99
C SER A 209 -13.04 -19.10 -12.21
N GLU A 210 -12.94 -19.62 -13.44
CA GLU A 210 -13.13 -21.04 -13.72
C GLU A 210 -11.92 -21.85 -13.22
N PRO A 211 -12.14 -23.06 -12.67
CA PRO A 211 -11.05 -23.94 -12.22
C PRO A 211 -10.03 -24.20 -13.34
N ASN A 212 -8.74 -24.15 -13.01
CA ASN A 212 -7.67 -24.41 -13.98
C ASN A 212 -7.67 -25.90 -14.36
N PRO A 213 -7.93 -26.28 -15.62
CA PRO A 213 -7.97 -27.68 -16.03
C PRO A 213 -6.60 -28.39 -15.90
N LYS A 214 -5.49 -27.65 -15.90
CA LYS A 214 -4.14 -28.20 -15.67
C LYS A 214 -3.78 -28.31 -14.18
N GLY A 215 -4.57 -27.73 -13.28
CA GLY A 215 -4.31 -27.71 -11.83
C GLY A 215 -3.01 -27.02 -11.38
N LEU A 216 -2.23 -26.45 -12.30
CA LEU A 216 -0.89 -25.92 -12.06
C LEU A 216 -0.87 -24.42 -12.33
N PHE A 217 -0.50 -23.65 -11.32
CA PHE A 217 -0.17 -22.23 -11.47
C PHE A 217 1.34 -22.12 -11.70
N MET A 218 1.74 -21.61 -12.87
CA MET A 218 3.15 -21.48 -13.24
C MET A 218 3.49 -20.00 -13.36
N MET A 219 4.60 -19.60 -12.73
CA MET A 219 5.10 -18.24 -12.76
C MET A 219 6.55 -18.26 -13.23
N CYS A 220 6.86 -17.47 -14.26
CA CYS A 220 8.25 -17.33 -14.72
C CYS A 220 9.00 -16.39 -13.77
N ILE A 221 10.09 -16.90 -13.19
CA ILE A 221 11.06 -16.09 -12.47
C ILE A 221 12.18 -15.77 -13.46
N PRO A 222 12.52 -14.49 -13.71
CA PRO A 222 13.63 -14.16 -14.60
C PRO A 222 14.93 -14.77 -14.05
N PRO A 223 15.86 -15.21 -14.93
CA PRO A 223 17.09 -15.82 -14.49
C PRO A 223 17.86 -14.88 -13.54
N PRO A 224 18.49 -15.43 -12.47
CA PRO A 224 19.15 -14.63 -11.47
C PRO A 224 20.31 -13.85 -12.11
N ASN A 225 20.33 -12.54 -11.91
CA ASN A 225 21.41 -11.68 -12.35
C ASN A 225 22.56 -11.76 -11.34
N VAL A 226 23.79 -12.05 -11.79
CA VAL A 226 24.95 -12.41 -10.93
C VAL A 226 25.71 -11.19 -10.39
N THR A 227 25.09 -10.00 -10.36
CA THR A 227 25.70 -8.79 -9.81
C THR A 227 25.06 -8.41 -8.47
N GLY A 228 25.87 -8.40 -7.40
CA GLY A 228 25.42 -8.36 -6.00
C GLY A 228 24.54 -7.17 -5.59
N SER A 229 24.51 -6.09 -6.36
CA SER A 229 23.63 -4.93 -6.11
C SER A 229 22.14 -5.18 -6.45
N LEU A 230 21.80 -6.27 -7.16
CA LEU A 230 20.41 -6.62 -7.53
C LEU A 230 19.76 -7.68 -6.62
N HIS A 231 20.47 -8.25 -5.64
CA HIS A 231 19.95 -9.36 -4.82
C HIS A 231 18.71 -9.01 -3.99
N LEU A 232 18.60 -7.76 -3.52
CA LEU A 232 17.42 -7.29 -2.79
C LEU A 232 16.18 -7.16 -3.67
N GLY A 233 16.37 -6.76 -4.94
CA GLY A 233 15.28 -6.69 -5.92
C GLY A 233 14.72 -8.07 -6.23
N HIS A 234 15.59 -9.06 -6.49
CA HIS A 234 15.17 -10.44 -6.75
C HIS A 234 14.51 -11.08 -5.51
N ALA A 235 15.04 -10.84 -4.31
CA ALA A 235 14.44 -11.34 -3.07
C ALA A 235 13.02 -10.79 -2.85
N LEU A 236 12.81 -9.50 -3.11
CA LEU A 236 11.50 -8.86 -3.00
C LEU A 236 10.52 -9.39 -4.05
N THR A 237 10.93 -9.45 -5.32
CA THR A 237 10.07 -9.96 -6.39
C THR A 237 9.69 -11.42 -6.13
N ASN A 238 10.66 -12.26 -5.75
CA ASN A 238 10.40 -13.67 -5.43
C ASN A 238 9.52 -13.82 -4.18
N ALA A 239 9.64 -12.95 -3.18
CA ALA A 239 8.77 -13.00 -1.99
C ALA A 239 7.31 -12.64 -2.31
N ILE A 240 7.08 -11.65 -3.18
CA ILE A 240 5.72 -11.32 -3.66
C ILE A 240 5.15 -12.47 -4.49
N GLN A 241 5.97 -13.03 -5.38
CA GLN A 241 5.59 -14.19 -6.19
C GLN A 241 5.24 -15.41 -5.31
N ASP A 242 6.06 -15.73 -4.30
CA ASP A 242 5.78 -16.80 -3.33
C ASP A 242 4.48 -16.55 -2.55
N ALA A 243 4.25 -15.31 -2.10
CA ALA A 243 3.01 -14.94 -1.39
C ALA A 243 1.76 -15.10 -2.27
N LEU A 244 1.83 -14.69 -3.54
CA LEU A 244 0.73 -14.85 -4.50
C LEU A 244 0.49 -16.31 -4.90
N THR A 245 1.50 -17.17 -4.83
CA THR A 245 1.37 -18.58 -5.20
C THR A 245 0.72 -19.42 -4.09
N ARG A 246 0.77 -18.94 -2.84
CA ARG A 246 0.21 -19.63 -1.65
C ARG A 246 -1.25 -19.31 -1.35
N TRP A 247 -1.82 -18.31 -2.02
CA TRP A 247 -3.20 -17.80 -1.84
C TRP A 247 -4.04 -18.04 -3.08
#